data_AF-A0A256I4Q8-F1
#
_entry.id   AF-A0A256I4Q8-F1
#
_cell.length_a   1.000
_cell.length_b   1.000
_cell.length_c   1.000
_cell.angle_alpha   90.00
_cell.angle_beta   90.00
_cell.angle_gamma   90.00
#
_symmetry.space_group_name_H-M   'P 1'
#
loop_
_entity.id
_entity.type
_entity.pdbx_description
1 polymer ?
#
loop_
_entity_poly.entity_id
_entity_poly.type
_entity_poly.pdbx_seq_one_letter_code
_entity_poly.pdbx_strand_id
1 'polypeptide(L)'
;MATDSPDPSDPDAASTDADAASADAESGPNGPAVAAVLDGLTVPDDADDAEAAAIAAAVAAHLRDGELAAAAAATDEETGWEGKRWAFADRVDRLTGRSVRVPTEAPTDPWTAAGRADRF
;
A
#
# COMPACT_ATOMS: atom_id res chain seq x y z
N MET A 1 -73.86 10.24 3.71
CA MET A 1 -72.50 10.08 4.24
C MET A 1 -71.76 9.12 3.32
N ALA A 2 -70.92 9.67 2.44
CA ALA A 2 -70.08 8.88 1.54
C ALA A 2 -68.68 8.91 2.12
N THR A 3 -68.12 7.74 2.46
CA THR A 3 -66.73 7.61 2.88
C THR A 3 -65.86 7.59 1.64
N ASP A 4 -65.06 8.64 1.53
CA ASP A 4 -63.85 8.79 0.75
C ASP A 4 -62.89 7.61 1.03
N SER A 5 -62.59 6.80 0.01
CA SER A 5 -61.52 5.80 0.05
C SER A 5 -60.38 6.32 -0.81
N PRO A 6 -59.21 6.66 -0.25
CA PRO A 6 -58.08 7.10 -1.05
C PRO A 6 -57.42 5.94 -1.80
N ASP A 7 -57.03 6.26 -3.02
CA ASP A 7 -56.20 5.52 -3.96
C ASP A 7 -54.79 5.30 -3.40
N PRO A 8 -54.21 4.08 -3.44
CA PRO A 8 -52.81 3.87 -3.08
C PRO A 8 -51.92 4.10 -4.31
N SER A 9 -51.68 5.36 -4.64
CA SER A 9 -50.54 5.77 -5.46
C SER A 9 -49.52 6.48 -4.58
N ASP A 10 -48.50 5.74 -4.12
CA ASP A 10 -47.18 6.33 -3.91
C ASP A 10 -46.10 5.24 -3.96
N PRO A 11 -45.25 5.20 -5.01
CA PRO A 11 -43.98 4.52 -4.95
C PRO A 11 -43.02 5.38 -4.14
N ASP A 12 -42.94 5.12 -2.82
CA ASP A 12 -41.81 5.58 -2.01
C ASP A 12 -40.57 4.78 -2.44
N ALA A 13 -40.00 5.20 -3.57
CA ALA A 13 -38.64 4.90 -3.93
C ALA A 13 -37.77 5.60 -2.90
N ALA A 14 -37.47 4.86 -1.83
CA ALA A 14 -36.45 5.21 -0.86
C ALA A 14 -35.20 5.67 -1.62
N SER A 15 -35.03 6.99 -1.72
CA SER A 15 -33.75 7.58 -2.03
C SER A 15 -32.87 7.23 -0.86
N THR A 16 -32.12 6.14 -1.01
CA THR A 16 -30.93 5.89 -0.21
C THR A 16 -29.96 7.00 -0.57
N ASP A 17 -30.10 8.13 0.13
CA ASP A 17 -29.03 9.08 0.33
C ASP A 17 -27.97 8.31 1.13
N ALA A 18 -27.14 7.58 0.38
CA ALA A 18 -25.84 7.15 0.85
C ALA A 18 -25.00 8.43 0.90
N ASP A 19 -25.28 9.27 1.91
CA ASP A 19 -24.38 10.31 2.37
C ASP A 19 -23.09 9.58 2.70
N ALA A 20 -22.16 9.69 1.74
CA ALA A 20 -20.89 9.04 1.76
C ALA A 20 -20.26 9.41 3.11
N ALA A 21 -20.12 8.39 3.96
CA ALA A 21 -19.28 8.48 5.13
C ALA A 21 -17.98 9.12 4.67
N SER A 22 -17.79 10.40 5.04
CA SER A 22 -16.48 10.99 5.09
C SER A 22 -15.74 10.11 6.08
N ALA A 23 -15.07 9.11 5.52
CA ALA A 23 -14.01 8.40 6.18
C ALA A 23 -12.97 9.48 6.45
N ASP A 24 -13.14 10.13 7.60
CA ASP A 24 -12.04 10.74 8.32
C ASP A 24 -11.01 9.61 8.41
N ALA A 25 -10.05 9.67 7.48
CA ALA A 25 -9.00 8.69 7.35
C ALA A 25 -8.08 8.92 8.54
N GLU A 26 -8.54 8.47 9.71
CA GLU A 26 -7.72 8.25 10.88
C GLU A 26 -6.50 7.50 10.38
N SER A 27 -5.39 8.22 10.37
CA SER A 27 -4.13 7.75 9.80
C SER A 27 -3.78 6.42 10.44
N GLY A 28 -4.06 5.33 9.72
CA GLY A 28 -3.51 4.04 10.05
C GLY A 28 -1.97 4.13 10.09
N PRO A 29 -1.28 3.09 10.58
CA PRO A 29 0.19 3.12 10.71
C PRO A 29 0.93 3.44 9.40
N ASN A 30 0.25 3.36 8.25
CA ASN A 30 0.78 3.71 6.93
C ASN A 30 0.27 5.05 6.36
N GLY A 31 -0.68 5.74 7.00
CA GLY A 31 -1.30 6.99 6.55
C GLY A 31 -0.32 8.07 6.03
N PRO A 32 0.74 8.43 6.79
CA PRO A 32 1.72 9.40 6.32
C PRO A 32 2.63 8.87 5.21
N ALA A 33 2.91 7.56 5.18
CA ALA A 33 3.73 6.95 4.14
C ALA A 33 2.97 6.86 2.81
N VAL A 34 1.68 6.51 2.83
CA VAL A 34 0.85 6.47 1.62
C VAL A 34 0.61 7.88 1.07
N ALA A 35 0.44 8.88 1.93
CA ALA A 35 0.32 10.27 1.52
C ALA A 35 1.59 10.77 0.80
N ALA A 36 2.77 10.44 1.32
CA ALA A 36 4.05 10.80 0.67
C ALA A 36 4.25 10.10 -0.68
N VAL A 37 3.80 8.85 -0.82
CA VAL A 37 3.85 8.13 -2.11
C VAL A 37 2.87 8.76 -3.12
N LEU A 38 1.67 9.15 -2.67
CA LEU A 38 0.69 9.81 -3.52
C LEU A 38 1.15 11.19 -3.99
N ASP A 39 1.85 11.96 -3.15
CA ASP A 39 2.43 13.26 -3.52
C ASP A 39 3.45 13.15 -4.68
N GLY A 40 4.15 12.01 -4.77
CA GLY A 40 5.08 11.71 -5.86
C GLY A 40 4.46 11.06 -7.10
N LEU A 41 3.18 10.70 -7.08
CA LEU A 41 2.50 10.02 -8.19
C LEU A 41 1.68 11.03 -9.02
N THR A 42 2.03 11.15 -10.29
CA THR A 42 1.38 12.05 -11.26
C THR A 42 0.82 11.26 -12.44
N VAL A 43 -0.38 11.62 -12.86
CA VAL A 43 -0.95 11.21 -14.15
C VAL A 43 -0.58 12.29 -15.18
N PRO A 44 -0.08 11.92 -16.38
CA PRO A 44 0.20 12.90 -17.43
C PRO A 44 -1.06 13.69 -17.85
N ASP A 45 -0.90 14.98 -18.13
CA ASP A 45 -2.02 15.86 -18.50
C ASP A 45 -2.71 15.45 -19.82
N ASP A 46 -1.97 14.82 -20.74
CA ASP A 46 -2.48 14.35 -22.04
C ASP A 46 -3.04 12.92 -21.99
N ALA A 47 -3.04 12.24 -20.83
CA ALA A 47 -3.53 10.87 -20.72
C ALA A 47 -5.05 10.81 -20.87
N ASP A 48 -5.53 9.97 -21.77
CA ASP A 48 -6.97 9.69 -21.86
C ASP A 48 -7.45 8.76 -20.72
N ASP A 49 -8.77 8.60 -20.59
CA ASP A 49 -9.36 7.77 -19.53
C ASP A 49 -8.88 6.32 -19.57
N ALA A 50 -8.61 5.78 -20.77
CA ALA A 50 -8.14 4.40 -20.92
C ALA A 50 -6.67 4.27 -20.50
N GLU A 51 -5.84 5.25 -20.84
CA GLU A 51 -4.45 5.34 -20.41
C GLU A 51 -4.35 5.55 -18.89
N ALA A 52 -5.14 6.45 -18.32
CA ALA A 52 -5.22 6.66 -16.88
C ALA A 52 -5.65 5.36 -16.14
N ALA A 53 -6.64 4.65 -16.68
CA ALA A 53 -7.07 3.35 -16.15
C ALA A 53 -5.97 2.29 -16.27
N ALA A 54 -5.20 2.28 -17.36
CA ALA A 54 -4.09 1.35 -17.54
C ALA A 54 -2.95 1.61 -16.54
N ILE A 55 -2.64 2.88 -16.25
CA ILE A 55 -1.67 3.26 -15.23
C ILE A 55 -2.15 2.81 -13.85
N ALA A 56 -3.40 3.10 -13.50
CA ALA A 56 -3.98 2.67 -12.22
C ALA A 56 -3.96 1.14 -12.07
N ALA A 57 -4.30 0.40 -13.13
CA ALA A 57 -4.26 -1.06 -13.13
C ALA A 57 -2.83 -1.61 -12.95
N ALA A 58 -1.84 -1.00 -13.61
CA ALA A 58 -0.44 -1.40 -13.47
C ALA A 58 0.08 -1.18 -12.04
N VAL A 59 -0.24 -0.03 -11.42
CA VAL A 59 0.12 0.27 -10.04
C VAL A 59 -0.58 -0.72 -9.08
N ALA A 60 -1.87 -0.98 -9.27
CA ALA A 60 -2.62 -1.93 -8.44
C ALA A 60 -2.06 -3.36 -8.54
N ALA A 61 -1.70 -3.80 -9.76
CA ALA A 61 -1.07 -5.11 -9.98
C ALA A 61 0.29 -5.19 -9.26
N HIS A 62 1.11 -4.16 -9.35
CA HIS A 62 2.41 -4.12 -8.67
C HIS A 62 2.28 -4.22 -7.15
N LEU A 63 1.34 -3.48 -6.55
CA LEU A 63 1.07 -3.56 -5.11
C LEU A 63 0.62 -4.96 -4.71
N ARG A 64 -0.28 -5.57 -5.50
CA ARG A 64 -0.75 -6.93 -5.25
C ARG A 64 0.37 -7.96 -5.32
N ASP A 65 1.25 -7.86 -6.31
CA ASP A 65 2.42 -8.72 -6.44
C ASP A 65 3.37 -8.55 -5.24
N GLY A 66 3.57 -7.31 -4.79
CA GLY A 66 4.34 -7.00 -3.57
C GLY A 66 3.75 -7.63 -2.31
N GLU A 67 2.44 -7.57 -2.13
CA GLU A 67 1.74 -8.24 -1.01
C GLU A 67 1.93 -9.75 -1.05
N LEU A 68 1.80 -10.37 -2.23
CA LEU A 68 2.00 -11.82 -2.40
C LEU A 68 3.45 -12.22 -2.10
N ALA A 69 4.43 -11.44 -2.56
CA ALA A 69 5.84 -11.66 -2.26
C ALA A 69 6.14 -11.51 -0.77
N ALA A 70 5.58 -10.50 -0.10
CA ALA A 70 5.72 -10.30 1.34
C ALA A 70 5.08 -11.44 2.15
N ALA A 71 3.90 -11.90 1.74
CA ALA A 71 3.23 -13.04 2.36
C ALA A 71 4.05 -14.34 2.20
N ALA A 72 4.63 -14.57 1.01
CA ALA A 72 5.54 -15.69 0.78
C ALA A 72 6.78 -15.58 1.69
N ALA A 73 7.42 -14.41 1.77
CA ALA A 73 8.59 -14.19 2.63
C ALA A 73 8.30 -14.38 4.13
N ALA A 74 7.09 -14.05 4.59
CA ALA A 74 6.67 -14.32 5.98
C ALA A 74 6.52 -15.82 6.29
N THR A 75 6.22 -16.65 5.28
CA THR A 75 6.27 -18.10 5.42
C THR A 75 7.69 -18.68 5.30
N ASP A 76 8.61 -17.88 4.75
CA ASP A 76 9.97 -18.27 4.40
C ASP A 76 11.00 -17.81 5.45
N GLU A 77 10.56 -17.54 6.69
CA GLU A 77 11.42 -17.12 7.82
C GLU A 77 12.58 -18.09 8.12
N GLU A 78 12.50 -19.33 7.59
CA GLU A 78 13.53 -20.37 7.63
C GLU A 78 14.69 -20.17 6.62
N THR A 79 14.60 -19.28 5.63
CA THR A 79 15.67 -19.07 4.60
C THR A 79 16.94 -18.39 5.12
N GLY A 80 17.04 -18.18 6.42
CA GLY A 80 18.25 -17.65 7.04
C GLY A 80 18.61 -16.25 6.54
N TRP A 81 19.86 -15.87 6.78
CA TRP A 81 20.38 -14.54 6.48
C TRP A 81 20.33 -14.18 4.99
N GLU A 82 20.44 -15.15 4.08
CA GLU A 82 20.59 -14.88 2.66
C GLU A 82 19.42 -14.13 2.03
N GLY A 83 18.19 -14.46 2.42
CA GLY A 83 16.98 -13.74 2.00
C GLY A 83 16.84 -12.37 2.65
N LYS A 84 17.35 -12.20 3.88
CA LYS A 84 17.23 -10.96 4.68
C LYS A 84 18.27 -9.89 4.29
N ARG A 85 19.36 -10.27 3.61
CA ARG A 85 20.45 -9.35 3.21
C ARG A 85 19.98 -8.19 2.33
N TRP A 86 19.10 -8.46 1.36
CA TRP A 86 18.62 -7.43 0.42
C TRP A 86 17.75 -6.40 1.12
N ALA A 87 16.82 -6.86 1.97
CA ALA A 87 15.98 -5.98 2.79
C ALA A 87 16.80 -5.16 3.80
N PHE A 88 17.86 -5.74 4.37
CA PHE A 88 18.77 -5.02 5.25
C PHE A 88 19.58 -3.95 4.48
N ALA A 89 20.14 -4.27 3.31
CA ALA A 89 20.88 -3.32 2.49
C ALA A 89 20.00 -2.13 2.06
N ASP A 90 18.75 -2.40 1.63
CA ASP A 90 17.76 -1.39 1.28
C ASP A 90 17.39 -0.50 2.48
N ARG A 91 17.24 -1.08 3.68
CA ARG A 91 17.02 -0.31 4.91
C ARG A 91 18.21 0.61 5.24
N VAL A 92 19.45 0.12 5.08
CA VAL A 92 20.65 0.93 5.32
C VAL A 92 20.73 2.08 4.33
N ASP A 93 20.43 1.84 3.04
CA ASP A 93 20.41 2.88 2.01
C ASP A 93 19.39 3.98 2.34
N ARG A 94 18.15 3.61 2.71
CA ARG A 94 17.14 4.60 3.09
C ARG A 94 17.53 5.42 4.33
N LEU A 95 18.13 4.79 5.34
CA LEU A 95 18.46 5.46 6.60
C LEU A 95 19.71 6.34 6.50
N THR A 96 20.67 5.94 5.68
CA THR A 96 21.99 6.59 5.62
C THR A 96 22.24 7.37 4.33
N GLY A 97 21.39 7.20 3.32
CA GLY A 97 21.59 7.71 1.97
C GLY A 97 22.74 7.03 1.22
N ARG A 98 23.20 5.86 1.70
CA ARG A 98 24.34 5.14 1.14
C ARG A 98 24.02 3.67 0.91
N SER A 99 24.22 3.24 -0.33
CA SER A 99 24.17 1.83 -0.70
C SER A 99 25.43 1.10 -0.23
N VAL A 100 25.23 0.01 0.50
CA VAL A 100 26.31 -0.82 1.07
C VAL A 100 26.08 -2.27 0.66
N ARG A 101 27.15 -2.98 0.28
CA ARG A 101 27.04 -4.38 -0.12
C ARG A 101 27.30 -5.30 1.06
N VAL A 102 26.25 -6.02 1.47
CA VAL A 102 26.26 -6.84 2.68
C VAL A 102 26.82 -8.24 2.38
N PRO A 103 27.93 -8.69 3.00
CA PRO A 103 28.52 -10.02 2.78
C PRO A 103 27.63 -11.19 3.23
N THR A 104 27.85 -12.38 2.64
CA THR A 104 27.26 -13.66 3.12
C THR A 104 27.59 -13.94 4.58
N GLU A 105 28.82 -13.63 5.00
CA GLU A 105 29.34 -13.92 6.35
C GLU A 105 28.89 -12.91 7.42
N ALA A 106 28.05 -11.94 7.03
CA ALA A 106 27.57 -10.95 7.97
C ALA A 106 26.66 -11.60 9.04
N PRO A 107 26.70 -11.11 10.29
CA PRO A 107 25.88 -11.64 11.37
C PRO A 107 24.40 -11.67 11.00
N THR A 108 23.72 -12.78 11.29
CA THR A 108 22.32 -13.00 10.92
C THR A 108 21.35 -12.16 11.77
N ASP A 109 21.80 -11.70 12.93
CA ASP A 109 21.09 -10.75 13.79
C ASP A 109 21.22 -9.32 13.21
N PRO A 110 20.09 -8.66 12.89
CA PRO A 110 20.09 -7.32 12.30
C PRO A 110 20.73 -6.25 13.19
N TRP A 111 20.69 -6.36 14.53
CA TRP A 111 21.35 -5.39 15.41
C TRP A 111 22.87 -5.54 15.39
N THR A 112 23.35 -6.78 15.41
CA THR A 112 24.78 -7.07 15.27
C THR A 112 25.31 -6.68 13.89
N ALA A 113 24.51 -6.88 12.82
CA ALA A 113 24.86 -6.45 11.47
C ALA A 113 24.95 -4.91 11.36
N ALA A 114 23.99 -4.18 11.95
CA ALA A 114 23.98 -2.71 11.96
C ALA A 114 25.22 -2.14 12.65
N GLY A 115 25.64 -2.71 13.80
CA GLY A 115 26.86 -2.30 14.49
C GLY A 115 28.16 -2.52 13.72
N ARG A 116 28.13 -3.26 12.60
CA ARG A 116 29.28 -3.52 11.72
C ARG A 116 29.13 -2.91 10.33
N ALA A 117 28.11 -2.09 10.09
CA ALA A 117 27.84 -1.52 8.76
C ALA A 117 29.04 -0.75 8.17
N ASP A 118 29.87 -0.10 8.98
CA ASP A 118 31.11 0.57 8.55
C ASP A 118 32.19 -0.36 7.97
N ARG A 119 32.08 -1.68 8.19
CA ARG A 119 33.04 -2.68 7.68
C ARG A 119 32.67 -3.20 6.29
N PHE A 120 31.52 -2.79 5.76
CA PHE A 120 30.97 -3.25 4.48
C PHE A 120 31.04 -2.15 3.40
#